data_AF-A0A9D8MV81-F1
#
_entry.id   AF-A0A9D8MV81-F1
#
_cell.length_a   1.000
_cell.length_b   1.000
_cell.length_c   1.000
_cell.angle_alpha   90.00
_cell.angle_beta   90.00
_cell.angle_gamma   90.00
#
_symmetry.space_group_name_H-M   'P 1'
#
loop_
_entity.id
_entity.type
_entity.pdbx_description
1 polymer ?
#
loop_
_entity_poly.entity_id
_entity_poly.type
_entity_poly.pdbx_seq_one_letter_code
_entity_poly.pdbx_strand_id
1 'polypeptide(L)'
;MDVTSELYIDVQPKKIAIALTEDKRLAEYQEEEQSVSFSVGNVYLAKVRKLMPGLNACFVSVGHEHDAFLHYLDLGLQFASYAKYLKQVQSDRKNLYSFEKATMLPDLPKDGSVQTTLQQGQEVLVQIVKEPISTKGPRLTCDLSFPGRFLVFTPFGDKVSVSTKIKSNAERARLKQVIESIKPKNCSIIVRTVAEGKRTSELDAEMKILVARWESILQKVQQAKDLPMLVHEETSRTVAMLRDLFNPSFENIYVNNEDVFKEVHDYVNLIAPERS
;
A
#
# COMPACT_ATOMS: atom_id res chain seq x y z
N MET A 1 21.53 16.65 -24.68
CA MET A 1 20.28 17.42 -24.55
C MET A 1 19.44 16.62 -23.60
N ASP A 2 19.02 17.22 -22.49
CA ASP A 2 18.12 16.54 -21.56
C ASP A 2 16.80 16.33 -22.28
N VAL A 3 16.28 15.11 -22.21
CA VAL A 3 14.97 14.75 -22.79
C VAL A 3 13.90 15.47 -22.00
N THR A 4 13.02 16.17 -22.70
CA THR A 4 11.90 16.89 -22.08
C THR A 4 10.74 15.91 -21.88
N SER A 5 10.39 15.63 -20.61
CA SER A 5 9.28 14.72 -20.28
C SER A 5 8.05 15.51 -19.82
N GLU A 6 6.89 15.25 -20.42
CA GLU A 6 5.60 15.81 -20.02
C GLU A 6 4.58 14.69 -19.75
N LEU A 7 3.71 14.90 -18.77
CA LEU A 7 2.64 13.97 -18.42
C LEU A 7 1.27 14.62 -18.66
N TYR A 8 0.38 13.91 -19.33
CA TYR A 8 -0.99 14.35 -19.59
C TYR A 8 -1.95 13.37 -18.92
N ILE A 9 -2.87 13.88 -18.10
CA ILE A 9 -3.87 13.12 -17.36
C ILE A 9 -5.26 13.63 -17.77
N ASP A 10 -5.94 12.82 -18.57
CA ASP A 10 -7.30 13.08 -19.05
C ASP A 10 -8.29 12.23 -18.26
N VAL A 11 -9.00 12.87 -17.34
CA VAL A 11 -10.07 12.28 -16.52
C VAL A 11 -11.40 12.51 -17.22
N GLN A 12 -12.12 11.43 -17.49
CA GLN A 12 -13.48 11.43 -18.02
C GLN A 12 -14.41 10.68 -17.04
N PRO A 13 -15.74 10.85 -17.13
CA PRO A 13 -16.68 10.31 -16.13
C PRO A 13 -16.66 8.78 -15.92
N LYS A 14 -16.06 8.03 -16.83
CA LYS A 14 -15.95 6.56 -16.75
C LYS A 14 -14.55 6.05 -16.99
N LYS A 15 -13.59 6.93 -17.26
CA LYS A 15 -12.24 6.51 -17.62
C LYS A 15 -11.20 7.56 -17.29
N ILE A 16 -9.99 7.11 -17.01
CA ILE A 16 -8.82 7.95 -16.90
C ILE A 16 -7.79 7.50 -17.92
N ALA A 17 -7.28 8.44 -18.70
CA ALA A 17 -6.21 8.22 -19.66
C ALA A 17 -4.97 9.01 -19.23
N ILE A 18 -3.82 8.36 -19.29
CA ILE A 18 -2.53 8.93 -18.91
C ILE A 18 -1.56 8.73 -20.05
N ALA A 19 -0.96 9.81 -20.52
CA ALA A 19 0.02 9.82 -21.60
C ALA A 19 1.33 10.45 -21.13
N LEU A 20 2.43 9.72 -21.29
CA LEU A 20 3.79 10.21 -21.10
C LEU A 20 4.37 10.58 -22.48
N THR A 21 4.85 11.81 -22.62
CA THR A 21 5.59 12.22 -23.82
C THR A 21 7.02 12.57 -23.50
N GLU A 22 7.95 12.16 -24.37
CA GLU A 22 9.37 12.51 -24.34
C GLU A 22 9.71 13.24 -25.65
N ASP A 23 10.24 14.46 -25.55
CA ASP A 23 10.54 15.33 -26.70
C ASP A 23 9.36 15.44 -27.69
N LYS A 24 8.16 15.65 -27.12
CA LYS A 24 6.87 15.75 -27.83
C LYS A 24 6.46 14.49 -28.59
N ARG A 25 7.06 13.34 -28.31
CA ARG A 25 6.66 12.03 -28.84
C ARG A 25 6.05 11.19 -27.74
N LEU A 26 4.95 10.51 -28.06
CA LEU A 26 4.30 9.59 -27.11
C LEU A 26 5.25 8.44 -26.77
N ALA A 27 5.63 8.34 -25.50
CA ALA A 27 6.46 7.28 -24.97
C ALA A 27 5.61 6.17 -24.33
N GLU A 28 4.56 6.55 -23.59
CA GLU A 28 3.65 5.61 -22.93
C GLU A 28 2.21 6.14 -22.93
N TYR A 29 1.24 5.24 -23.08
CA TYR A 29 -0.18 5.55 -22.99
C TYR A 29 -0.90 4.44 -22.24
N GLN A 30 -1.73 4.82 -21.26
CA GLN A 30 -2.57 3.90 -20.50
C GLN A 30 -3.98 4.51 -20.39
N GLU A 31 -5.01 3.69 -20.51
CA GLU A 31 -6.42 4.09 -20.33
C GLU A 31 -7.12 3.04 -19.48
N GLU A 32 -7.90 3.49 -18.50
CA GLU A 32 -8.55 2.58 -17.55
C GLU A 32 -9.94 3.07 -17.16
N GLU A 33 -10.86 2.13 -16.92
CA GLU A 33 -12.20 2.44 -16.44
C GLU A 33 -12.16 2.97 -15.00
N GLN A 34 -12.98 3.97 -14.71
CA GLN A 34 -13.13 4.59 -13.39
C GLN A 34 -13.99 3.69 -12.48
N SER A 35 -13.54 2.46 -12.25
CA SER A 35 -14.05 1.57 -11.21
C SER A 35 -13.18 1.74 -9.97
N VAL A 36 -13.63 2.59 -9.06
CA VAL A 36 -12.90 2.98 -7.84
C VAL A 36 -12.89 1.84 -6.80
N SER A 37 -13.84 0.91 -6.87
CA SER A 37 -13.95 -0.20 -5.93
C SER A 37 -13.06 -1.39 -6.30
N PHE A 38 -12.43 -1.99 -5.30
CA PHE A 38 -11.62 -3.21 -5.40
C PHE A 38 -10.29 -3.10 -6.18
N SER A 39 -9.72 -1.90 -6.24
CA SER A 39 -8.42 -1.68 -6.87
C SER A 39 -7.26 -2.28 -6.06
N VAL A 40 -6.15 -2.61 -6.74
CA VAL A 40 -4.91 -3.06 -6.09
C VAL A 40 -4.44 -2.02 -5.07
N GLY A 41 -4.05 -2.48 -3.88
CA GLY A 41 -3.59 -1.63 -2.79
C GLY A 41 -4.69 -1.23 -1.81
N ASN A 42 -5.97 -1.25 -2.22
CA ASN A 42 -7.09 -0.99 -1.32
C ASN A 42 -7.09 -2.00 -0.16
N VAL A 43 -7.36 -1.49 1.04
CA VAL A 43 -7.42 -2.26 2.28
C VAL A 43 -8.84 -2.24 2.83
N TYR A 44 -9.36 -3.42 3.11
CA TYR A 44 -10.69 -3.63 3.66
C TYR A 44 -10.60 -4.32 5.01
N LEU A 45 -11.43 -3.87 5.97
CA LEU A 45 -11.79 -4.67 7.12
C LEU A 45 -12.99 -5.53 6.72
N ALA A 46 -12.85 -6.85 6.84
CA ALA A 46 -13.79 -7.81 6.27
C ALA A 46 -13.91 -9.06 7.14
N LYS A 47 -14.88 -9.93 6.82
CA LYS A 47 -15.10 -11.20 7.53
C LYS A 47 -14.77 -12.40 6.65
N VAL A 48 -14.09 -13.39 7.25
CA VAL A 48 -13.91 -14.71 6.66
C VAL A 48 -15.28 -15.36 6.50
N ARG A 49 -15.72 -15.57 5.25
CA ARG A 49 -17.02 -16.16 4.94
C ARG A 49 -17.00 -17.67 4.99
N LYS A 50 -15.95 -18.29 4.43
CA LYS A 50 -15.84 -19.74 4.30
C LYS A 50 -14.37 -20.18 4.25
N LEU A 51 -14.05 -21.26 4.97
CA LEU A 51 -12.75 -21.93 4.86
C LEU A 51 -12.79 -23.00 3.76
N MET A 52 -11.71 -23.11 2.98
CA MET A 52 -11.54 -24.07 1.88
C MET A 52 -10.24 -24.87 2.09
N PRO A 53 -10.28 -25.93 2.92
CA PRO A 53 -9.10 -26.68 3.33
C PRO A 53 -8.35 -27.31 2.16
N GLY A 54 -9.08 -27.84 1.18
CA GLY A 54 -8.49 -28.45 -0.01
C GLY A 54 -7.70 -27.48 -0.90
N LEU A 55 -7.87 -26.17 -0.71
CA LEU A 55 -7.11 -25.12 -1.39
C LEU A 55 -6.12 -24.41 -0.44
N ASN A 56 -6.04 -24.85 0.81
CA ASN A 56 -5.38 -24.13 1.91
C ASN A 56 -5.69 -22.62 1.92
N ALA A 57 -6.97 -22.28 1.72
CA ALA A 57 -7.42 -20.90 1.50
C ALA A 57 -8.77 -20.63 2.15
N CYS A 58 -9.19 -19.37 2.18
CA CYS A 58 -10.51 -18.97 2.58
C CYS A 58 -11.10 -17.92 1.64
N PHE A 59 -12.42 -17.80 1.69
CA PHE A 59 -13.18 -16.76 1.02
C PHE A 59 -13.54 -15.68 2.02
N VAL A 60 -13.30 -14.43 1.65
CA VAL A 60 -13.53 -13.24 2.48
C VAL A 60 -14.56 -12.35 1.77
N SER A 61 -15.57 -11.89 2.50
CA SER A 61 -16.56 -10.97 1.95
C SER A 61 -16.07 -9.53 2.09
N VAL A 62 -15.61 -8.94 0.98
CA VAL A 62 -15.13 -7.54 0.91
C VAL A 62 -16.17 -6.57 0.34
N GLY A 63 -17.37 -7.07 0.02
CA GLY A 63 -18.48 -6.27 -0.53
C GLY A 63 -18.62 -6.35 -2.04
N HIS A 64 -17.76 -7.14 -2.69
CA HIS A 64 -17.86 -7.49 -4.11
C HIS A 64 -18.91 -8.60 -4.31
N GLU A 65 -19.52 -8.68 -5.50
CA GLU A 65 -20.52 -9.71 -5.84
C GLU A 65 -19.98 -11.15 -5.71
N HIS A 66 -18.68 -11.31 -5.98
CA HIS A 66 -17.94 -12.55 -5.82
C HIS A 66 -16.99 -12.46 -4.64
N ASP A 67 -16.98 -13.50 -3.81
CA ASP A 67 -16.09 -13.57 -2.64
C ASP A 67 -14.63 -13.45 -3.06
N ALA A 68 -13.86 -12.74 -2.25
CA ALA A 68 -12.45 -12.56 -2.45
C ALA A 68 -11.65 -13.76 -1.93
N PHE A 69 -10.58 -14.12 -2.63
CA PHE A 69 -9.76 -15.29 -2.32
C PHE A 69 -8.52 -14.91 -1.49
N LEU A 70 -8.33 -15.56 -0.35
CA LEU A 70 -7.18 -15.38 0.55
C LEU A 70 -6.52 -16.74 0.83
N HIS A 71 -5.31 -16.93 0.32
CA HIS A 71 -4.53 -18.15 0.54
C HIS A 71 -3.76 -18.10 1.87
N TYR A 72 -3.46 -19.25 2.47
CA TYR A 72 -2.70 -19.34 3.73
C TYR A 72 -1.36 -18.58 3.70
N LEU A 73 -0.59 -18.76 2.62
CA LEU A 73 0.70 -18.06 2.46
C LEU A 73 0.55 -16.55 2.24
N ASP A 74 -0.64 -16.09 1.83
CA ASP A 74 -0.94 -14.66 1.70
C ASP A 74 -1.36 -14.06 3.07
N LEU A 75 -1.38 -14.83 4.17
CA LEU A 75 -1.57 -14.28 5.51
C LEU A 75 -0.35 -13.49 6.02
N GLY A 76 0.84 -13.82 5.50
CA GLY A 76 2.11 -13.28 5.97
C GLY A 76 2.63 -13.98 7.23
N LEU A 77 3.96 -13.96 7.41
CA LEU A 77 4.61 -14.60 8.56
C LEU A 77 4.16 -13.97 9.89
N GLN A 78 3.87 -12.68 9.90
CA GLN A 78 3.50 -11.93 11.10
C GLN A 78 2.00 -11.96 11.42
N PHE A 79 1.23 -12.83 10.75
CA PHE A 79 -0.23 -12.87 10.88
C PHE A 79 -0.71 -13.04 12.33
N ALA A 80 -0.01 -13.83 13.16
CA ALA A 80 -0.37 -14.03 14.55
C ALA A 80 -0.30 -12.71 15.36
N SER A 81 0.80 -11.97 15.22
CA SER A 81 1.02 -10.64 15.83
C SER A 81 -0.08 -9.67 15.40
N TYR A 82 -0.32 -9.64 14.09
CA TYR A 82 -1.34 -8.83 13.45
C TYR A 82 -2.76 -9.14 13.97
N ALA A 83 -3.17 -10.41 14.01
CA ALA A 83 -4.51 -10.81 14.41
C ALA A 83 -4.76 -10.55 15.91
N LYS A 84 -3.73 -10.69 16.75
CA LYS A 84 -3.80 -10.30 18.17
C LYS A 84 -4.01 -8.80 18.31
N TYR A 85 -3.25 -8.00 17.58
CA TYR A 85 -3.33 -6.54 17.63
C TYR A 85 -4.67 -6.01 17.09
N LEU A 86 -5.19 -6.59 16.01
CA LEU A 86 -6.50 -6.22 15.46
C LEU A 86 -7.60 -6.35 16.52
N LYS A 87 -7.62 -7.47 17.26
CA LYS A 87 -8.58 -7.67 18.37
C LYS A 87 -8.44 -6.62 19.46
N GLN A 88 -7.21 -6.18 19.78
CA GLN A 88 -6.98 -5.12 20.77
C GLN A 88 -7.54 -3.78 20.29
N VAL A 89 -7.28 -3.39 19.04
CA VAL A 89 -7.81 -2.16 18.43
C VAL A 89 -9.33 -2.15 18.42
N GLN A 90 -9.96 -3.29 18.17
CA GLN A 90 -11.42 -3.42 18.11
C GLN A 90 -12.09 -3.45 19.50
N SER A 91 -11.34 -3.80 20.56
CA SER A 91 -11.88 -3.98 21.91
C SER A 91 -12.15 -2.67 22.66
N ASP A 92 -11.40 -1.61 22.38
CA ASP A 92 -11.61 -0.27 22.94
C ASP A 92 -11.98 0.68 21.81
N ARG A 93 -13.22 1.19 21.81
CA ARG A 93 -13.72 2.13 20.79
C ARG A 93 -13.33 3.60 21.05
N LYS A 94 -12.70 3.90 22.20
CA LYS A 94 -12.39 5.27 22.64
C LYS A 94 -10.88 5.55 22.63
N ASN A 95 -10.05 4.62 23.10
CA ASN A 95 -8.61 4.82 23.17
C ASN A 95 -7.90 3.89 22.20
N LEU A 96 -7.28 4.46 21.16
CA LEU A 96 -6.50 3.66 20.22
C LEU A 96 -5.27 3.09 20.92
N TYR A 97 -5.18 1.76 20.97
CA TYR A 97 -4.00 1.09 21.48
C TYR A 97 -2.81 1.43 20.57
N SER A 98 -1.69 1.84 21.16
CA SER A 98 -0.52 2.29 20.40
C SER A 98 0.13 1.12 19.65
N PHE A 99 0.41 1.33 18.36
CA PHE A 99 1.03 0.33 17.50
C PHE A 99 2.46 -0.05 17.93
N GLU A 100 3.20 0.89 18.50
CA GLU A 100 4.54 0.63 19.06
C GLU A 100 4.50 -0.36 20.23
N LYS A 101 3.35 -0.49 20.90
CA LYS A 101 3.12 -1.43 22.01
C LYS A 101 2.50 -2.75 21.56
N ALA A 102 2.35 -2.97 20.25
CA ALA A 102 1.90 -4.26 19.72
C ALA A 102 2.86 -5.38 20.14
N THR A 103 2.30 -6.51 20.59
CA THR A 103 3.12 -7.68 20.92
C THR A 103 3.44 -8.46 19.65
N MET A 104 4.72 -8.69 19.39
CA MET A 104 5.17 -9.61 18.34
C MET A 104 5.05 -11.05 18.85
N LEU A 105 4.34 -11.88 18.10
CA LEU A 105 4.20 -13.32 18.29
C LEU A 105 5.13 -14.07 17.32
N PRO A 106 5.39 -15.37 17.52
CA PRO A 106 6.18 -16.16 16.60
C PRO A 106 5.62 -16.17 15.17
N ASP A 107 6.51 -16.30 14.20
CA ASP A 107 6.17 -16.40 12.79
C ASP A 107 5.23 -17.57 12.52
N LEU A 108 4.28 -17.34 11.63
CA LEU A 108 3.39 -18.37 11.13
C LEU A 108 4.19 -19.41 10.31
N PRO A 109 4.02 -20.72 10.57
CA PRO A 109 4.76 -21.76 9.85
C PRO A 109 4.38 -21.78 8.37
N LYS A 110 5.32 -22.11 7.47
CA LYS A 110 5.04 -22.11 6.02
C LYS A 110 4.18 -23.30 5.56
N ASP A 111 4.22 -24.39 6.32
CA ASP A 111 3.52 -25.66 6.08
C ASP A 111 2.21 -25.77 6.88
N GLY A 112 1.76 -24.69 7.51
CA GLY A 112 0.49 -24.71 8.23
C GLY A 112 -0.76 -24.65 7.35
N SER A 113 -1.91 -24.62 8.02
CA SER A 113 -3.22 -24.71 7.39
C SER A 113 -4.12 -23.54 7.76
N VAL A 114 -4.93 -23.11 6.80
CA VAL A 114 -5.98 -22.12 7.01
C VAL A 114 -6.99 -22.57 8.07
N GLN A 115 -7.26 -23.88 8.19
CA GLN A 115 -8.23 -24.43 9.15
C GLN A 115 -7.82 -24.23 10.60
N THR A 116 -6.51 -24.28 10.87
CA THR A 116 -5.97 -24.12 12.23
C THR A 116 -5.65 -22.67 12.56
N THR A 117 -5.61 -21.80 11.54
CA THR A 117 -5.15 -20.41 11.67
C THR A 117 -6.29 -19.40 11.63
N LEU A 118 -7.35 -19.69 10.88
CA LEU A 118 -8.51 -18.83 10.72
C LEU A 118 -9.79 -19.53 11.14
N GLN A 119 -10.77 -18.73 11.54
CA GLN A 119 -12.13 -19.19 11.85
C GLN A 119 -13.13 -18.52 10.91
N GLN A 120 -14.24 -19.21 10.62
CA GLN A 120 -15.36 -18.59 9.93
C GLN A 120 -15.94 -17.45 10.78
N GLY A 121 -16.25 -16.33 10.15
CA GLY A 121 -16.71 -15.10 10.81
C GLY A 121 -15.60 -14.25 11.42
N GLN A 122 -14.35 -14.73 11.43
CA GLN A 122 -13.22 -13.95 11.92
C GLN A 122 -13.03 -12.69 11.10
N GLU A 123 -12.85 -11.57 11.78
CA GLU A 123 -12.54 -10.28 11.16
C GLU A 123 -11.05 -10.23 10.79
N VAL A 124 -10.79 -9.74 9.58
CA VAL A 124 -9.45 -9.64 8.98
C VAL A 124 -9.36 -8.33 8.19
N LEU A 125 -8.19 -7.71 8.24
CA LEU A 125 -7.78 -6.58 7.43
C LEU A 125 -7.01 -7.15 6.24
N VAL A 126 -7.52 -6.91 5.05
CA VAL A 126 -7.04 -7.53 3.82
C VAL A 126 -6.74 -6.46 2.79
N GLN A 127 -5.62 -6.59 2.10
CA GLN A 127 -5.25 -5.75 0.98
C GLN A 127 -5.48 -6.49 -0.33
N ILE A 128 -6.00 -5.79 -1.34
CA ILE A 128 -6.18 -6.35 -2.68
C ILE A 128 -4.83 -6.38 -3.38
N VAL A 129 -4.45 -7.57 -3.85
CA VAL A 129 -3.23 -7.80 -4.64
C VAL A 129 -3.53 -8.12 -6.11
N LYS A 130 -4.75 -8.56 -6.40
CA LYS A 130 -5.26 -8.68 -7.78
C LYS A 130 -6.74 -8.30 -7.81
N GLU A 131 -7.08 -7.50 -8.79
CA GLU A 131 -8.46 -7.07 -9.06
C GLU A 131 -9.33 -8.25 -9.47
N PRO A 132 -10.66 -8.14 -9.31
CA PRO A 132 -11.57 -9.15 -9.84
C PRO A 132 -11.42 -9.27 -11.36
N ILE A 133 -11.56 -10.48 -11.87
CA ILE A 133 -11.51 -10.76 -13.31
C ILE A 133 -12.72 -11.62 -13.67
N SER A 134 -13.66 -11.05 -14.43
CA SER A 134 -14.88 -11.74 -14.85
C SER A 134 -15.60 -12.33 -13.62
N THR A 135 -15.75 -13.66 -13.55
CA THR A 135 -16.47 -14.34 -12.46
C THR A 135 -15.61 -14.62 -11.22
N LYS A 136 -14.34 -14.19 -11.19
CA LYS A 136 -13.43 -14.39 -10.06
C LYS A 136 -13.35 -13.12 -9.23
N GLY A 137 -13.67 -13.22 -7.95
CA GLY A 137 -13.44 -12.14 -6.99
C GLY A 137 -11.94 -11.81 -6.83
N PRO A 138 -11.62 -10.70 -6.15
CA PRO A 138 -10.24 -10.23 -6.01
C PRO A 138 -9.39 -11.21 -5.20
N ARG A 139 -8.07 -11.19 -5.42
CA ARG A 139 -7.10 -11.89 -4.57
C ARG A 139 -6.63 -10.95 -3.46
N LEU A 140 -6.52 -11.49 -2.26
CA LEU A 140 -6.19 -10.75 -1.05
C LEU A 140 -4.86 -11.19 -0.43
N THR A 141 -4.31 -10.32 0.40
CA THR A 141 -3.23 -10.59 1.36
C THR A 141 -3.54 -9.96 2.71
N CYS A 142 -3.11 -10.57 3.82
CA CYS A 142 -3.02 -9.92 5.13
C CYS A 142 -1.59 -9.37 5.39
N ASP A 143 -0.62 -9.66 4.52
CA ASP A 143 0.72 -9.08 4.55
C ASP A 143 0.68 -7.69 3.89
N LEU A 144 0.17 -6.71 4.64
CA LEU A 144 -0.12 -5.37 4.13
C LEU A 144 1.17 -4.61 3.78
N SER A 145 1.15 -3.85 2.70
CA SER A 145 2.26 -2.98 2.33
C SER A 145 1.78 -1.64 1.77
N PHE A 146 2.50 -0.58 2.09
CA PHE A 146 2.17 0.79 1.70
C PHE A 146 3.37 1.39 0.97
N PRO A 147 3.36 1.36 -0.38
CA PRO A 147 4.45 1.89 -1.17
C PRO A 147 4.40 3.43 -1.23
N GLY A 148 5.48 4.04 -0.75
CA GLY A 148 5.90 5.39 -1.09
C GLY A 148 6.85 5.40 -2.29
N ARG A 149 7.35 6.59 -2.62
CA ARG A 149 8.32 6.84 -3.70
C ARG A 149 9.70 6.29 -3.37
N PHE A 150 10.20 6.55 -2.17
CA PHE A 150 11.53 6.13 -1.73
C PHE A 150 11.47 4.88 -0.84
N LEU A 151 10.38 4.71 -0.11
CA LEU A 151 10.22 3.69 0.92
C LEU A 151 8.96 2.85 0.68
N VAL A 152 9.00 1.58 1.06
CA VAL A 152 7.79 0.76 1.25
C VAL A 152 7.68 0.44 2.73
N PHE A 153 6.53 0.77 3.32
CA PHE A 153 6.23 0.51 4.71
C PHE A 153 5.39 -0.76 4.85
N THR A 154 5.80 -1.67 5.74
CA THR A 154 5.07 -2.89 6.07
C THR A 154 4.88 -2.94 7.59
N PRO A 155 3.64 -2.91 8.11
CA PRO A 155 3.39 -3.08 9.54
C PRO A 155 3.71 -4.51 9.97
N PHE A 156 4.03 -4.68 11.24
CA PHE A 156 4.43 -5.94 11.88
C PHE A 156 5.72 -6.50 11.29
N GLY A 157 6.83 -6.24 11.98
CA GLY A 157 8.16 -6.71 11.64
C GLY A 157 9.21 -5.76 12.17
N ASP A 158 10.47 -6.01 11.85
CA ASP A 158 11.56 -5.15 12.33
C ASP A 158 12.67 -4.92 11.30
N LYS A 159 12.48 -5.34 10.05
CA LYS A 159 13.57 -5.41 9.08
C LYS A 159 13.68 -4.14 8.23
N VAL A 160 14.90 -3.64 8.05
CA VAL A 160 15.23 -2.66 7.00
C VAL A 160 15.96 -3.38 5.86
N SER A 161 15.43 -3.27 4.64
CA SER A 161 16.01 -3.84 3.42
C SER A 161 16.26 -2.74 2.39
N VAL A 162 17.36 -2.83 1.64
CA VAL A 162 17.69 -1.86 0.58
C VAL A 162 17.70 -2.58 -0.77
N SER A 163 17.07 -1.97 -1.77
CA SER A 163 16.97 -2.46 -3.15
C SER A 163 18.30 -3.01 -3.66
N THR A 164 18.25 -4.18 -4.30
CA THR A 164 19.42 -4.84 -4.92
C THR A 164 19.87 -4.15 -6.22
N LYS A 165 19.07 -3.21 -6.73
CA LYS A 165 19.42 -2.38 -7.89
C LYS A 165 20.43 -1.28 -7.53
N ILE A 166 20.49 -0.83 -6.27
CA ILE A 166 21.52 0.09 -5.79
C ILE A 166 22.83 -0.69 -5.67
N LYS A 167 23.84 -0.35 -6.48
CA LYS A 167 25.09 -1.12 -6.57
C LYS A 167 26.16 -0.67 -5.58
N SER A 168 26.13 0.61 -5.19
CA SER A 168 27.09 1.14 -4.23
C SER A 168 26.86 0.57 -2.84
N ASN A 169 27.82 -0.23 -2.34
CA ASN A 169 27.76 -0.79 -0.99
C ASN A 169 27.77 0.30 0.08
N ALA A 170 28.53 1.38 -0.13
CA ALA A 170 28.57 2.52 0.78
C ALA A 170 27.20 3.18 0.90
N GLU A 171 26.51 3.36 -0.22
CA GLU A 171 25.19 3.99 -0.23
C GLU A 171 24.11 3.08 0.37
N ARG A 172 24.16 1.77 0.11
CA ARG A 172 23.28 0.82 0.78
C ARG A 172 23.45 0.84 2.30
N ALA A 173 24.69 0.90 2.78
CA ALA A 173 24.97 1.01 4.21
C ALA A 173 24.45 2.33 4.79
N ARG A 174 24.69 3.45 4.10
CA ARG A 174 24.18 4.77 4.50
C ARG A 174 22.66 4.79 4.60
N LEU A 175 21.96 4.39 3.53
CA LEU A 175 20.49 4.36 3.49
C LEU A 175 19.93 3.45 4.58
N LYS A 176 20.52 2.27 4.77
CA LYS A 176 20.10 1.36 5.84
C LYS A 176 20.22 2.00 7.22
N GLN A 177 21.38 2.61 7.52
CA GLN A 177 21.62 3.27 8.81
C GLN A 177 20.67 4.46 9.04
N VAL A 178 20.43 5.26 8.00
CA VAL A 178 19.49 6.38 8.07
C VAL A 178 18.07 5.90 8.35
N ILE A 179 17.60 4.86 7.66
CA ILE A 179 16.25 4.34 7.88
C ILE A 179 16.14 3.67 9.25
N GLU A 180 17.16 2.93 9.70
CA GLU A 180 17.16 2.34 11.04
C GLU A 180 17.05 3.38 12.16
N SER A 181 17.57 4.60 11.98
CA SER A 181 17.49 5.65 13.00
C SER A 181 16.14 6.38 13.06
N ILE A 182 15.35 6.37 11.98
CA ILE A 182 14.05 7.06 11.91
C ILE A 182 12.85 6.10 11.93
N LYS A 183 13.07 4.80 11.71
CA LYS A 183 11.98 3.82 11.61
C LYS A 183 11.27 3.62 12.97
N PRO A 184 9.94 3.64 13.01
CA PRO A 184 9.18 3.25 14.20
C PRO A 184 9.38 1.77 14.60
N LYS A 185 8.95 1.43 15.81
CA LYS A 185 8.89 0.03 16.26
C LYS A 185 7.82 -0.75 15.49
N ASN A 186 8.00 -2.07 15.41
CA ASN A 186 7.03 -3.01 14.86
C ASN A 186 6.68 -2.79 13.37
N CYS A 187 7.55 -2.16 12.58
CA CYS A 187 7.40 -2.13 11.13
C CYS A 187 8.69 -2.57 10.41
N SER A 188 8.53 -3.00 9.16
CA SER A 188 9.64 -3.23 8.23
C SER A 188 9.62 -2.19 7.13
N ILE A 189 10.79 -1.82 6.63
CA ILE A 189 10.95 -0.83 5.57
C ILE A 189 11.79 -1.40 4.44
N ILE A 190 11.36 -1.17 3.20
CA ILE A 190 12.15 -1.45 2.00
C ILE A 190 12.52 -0.11 1.35
N VAL A 191 13.82 0.14 1.20
CA VAL A 191 14.35 1.31 0.50
C VAL A 191 14.40 1.02 -1.00
N ARG A 192 13.64 1.79 -1.78
CA ARG A 192 13.52 1.70 -3.25
C ARG A 192 14.75 2.31 -3.92
N THR A 193 14.95 1.97 -5.20
CA THR A 193 16.10 2.46 -5.98
C THR A 193 16.13 3.99 -6.10
N VAL A 194 14.97 4.64 -6.20
CA VAL A 194 14.83 6.10 -6.34
C VAL A 194 15.27 6.85 -5.07
N ALA A 195 15.47 6.14 -3.96
CA ALA A 195 16.00 6.71 -2.71
C ALA A 195 17.52 6.97 -2.77
N GLU A 196 18.23 6.47 -3.78
CA GLU A 196 19.67 6.64 -3.93
C GLU A 196 20.05 8.13 -3.93
N GLY A 197 21.01 8.51 -3.08
CA GLY A 197 21.48 9.88 -2.92
C GLY A 197 20.53 10.82 -2.15
N LYS A 198 19.35 10.34 -1.74
CA LYS A 198 18.37 11.18 -1.02
C LYS A 198 18.82 11.52 0.39
N ARG A 199 18.48 12.75 0.82
CA ARG A 199 18.81 13.27 2.14
C ARG A 199 17.90 12.64 3.19
N THR A 200 18.39 12.55 4.42
CA THR A 200 17.64 12.03 5.57
C THR A 200 16.30 12.74 5.76
N SER A 201 16.23 14.05 5.56
CA SER A 201 15.00 14.84 5.69
C SER A 201 13.90 14.42 4.70
N GLU A 202 14.26 14.07 3.47
CA GLU A 202 13.31 13.61 2.45
C GLU A 202 12.75 12.22 2.80
N LEU A 203 13.63 11.34 3.29
CA LEU A 203 13.25 9.99 3.72
C LEU A 203 12.39 10.01 5.00
N ASP A 204 12.71 10.89 5.95
CA ASP A 204 11.95 11.10 7.19
C ASP A 204 10.57 11.70 6.93
N ALA A 205 10.48 12.67 6.03
CA ALA A 205 9.18 13.20 5.59
C ALA A 205 8.30 12.07 5.06
N GLU A 206 8.79 11.27 4.10
CA GLU A 206 8.02 10.15 3.54
C GLU A 206 7.66 9.09 4.59
N MET A 207 8.58 8.76 5.49
CA MET A 207 8.31 7.83 6.59
C MET A 207 7.10 8.27 7.42
N LYS A 208 7.05 9.55 7.81
CA LYS A 208 5.94 10.12 8.60
C LYS A 208 4.60 10.00 7.89
N ILE A 209 4.57 10.19 6.57
CA ILE A 209 3.34 10.05 5.77
C ILE A 209 2.87 8.60 5.75
N LEU A 210 3.78 7.64 5.54
CA LEU A 210 3.46 6.22 5.54
C LEU A 210 2.95 5.75 6.92
N VAL A 211 3.56 6.25 8.00
CA VAL A 211 3.12 5.98 9.38
C VAL A 211 1.75 6.57 9.65
N ALA A 212 1.52 7.84 9.31
CA ALA A 212 0.23 8.50 9.49
C ALA A 212 -0.90 7.80 8.71
N ARG A 213 -0.59 7.28 7.52
CA ARG A 213 -1.52 6.46 6.73
C ARG A 213 -1.91 5.19 7.48
N TRP A 214 -0.94 4.48 8.06
CA TRP A 214 -1.21 3.29 8.87
C TRP A 214 -2.05 3.62 10.11
N GLU A 215 -1.75 4.71 10.81
CA GLU A 215 -2.53 5.15 11.97
C GLU A 215 -3.98 5.51 11.60
N SER A 216 -4.18 6.18 10.46
CA SER A 216 -5.52 6.48 9.92
C SER A 216 -6.34 5.22 9.63
N ILE A 217 -5.69 4.16 9.11
CA ILE A 217 -6.33 2.85 8.92
C ILE A 217 -6.78 2.28 10.27
N LEU A 218 -5.92 2.32 11.28
CA LEU A 218 -6.23 1.80 12.61
C LEU A 218 -7.39 2.56 13.27
N GLN A 219 -7.46 3.87 13.09
CA GLN A 219 -8.59 4.69 13.56
C GLN A 219 -9.91 4.27 12.90
N LYS A 220 -9.92 4.07 11.57
CA LYS A 220 -11.10 3.60 10.85
C LYS A 220 -11.53 2.20 11.29
N VAL A 221 -10.57 1.29 11.47
CA VAL A 221 -10.81 -0.06 12.01
C VAL A 221 -11.44 0.02 13.41
N GLN A 222 -10.91 0.86 14.30
CA GLN A 222 -11.45 1.07 15.63
C GLN A 222 -12.88 1.63 15.61
N GLN A 223 -13.24 2.43 14.62
CA GLN A 223 -14.56 3.04 14.51
C GLN A 223 -15.56 2.24 13.64
N ALA A 224 -15.11 1.16 13.00
CA ALA A 224 -15.93 0.35 12.09
C ALA A 224 -17.15 -0.24 12.81
N LYS A 225 -18.34 0.11 12.34
CA LYS A 225 -19.64 -0.40 12.84
C LYS A 225 -20.17 -1.55 12.00
N ASP A 226 -20.05 -1.40 10.68
CA ASP A 226 -20.55 -2.33 9.68
C ASP A 226 -19.39 -2.88 8.85
N LEU A 227 -19.49 -4.14 8.45
CA LEU A 227 -18.51 -4.83 7.62
C LEU A 227 -19.17 -5.46 6.41
N PRO A 228 -18.48 -5.50 5.25
CA PRO A 228 -17.10 -5.04 5.03
C PRO A 228 -16.98 -3.51 4.93
N MET A 229 -15.81 -2.97 5.25
CA MET A 229 -15.52 -1.53 5.21
C MET A 229 -14.19 -1.28 4.49
N LEU A 230 -14.19 -0.38 3.50
CA LEU A 230 -12.98 0.18 2.91
C LEU A 230 -12.31 1.09 3.95
N VAL A 231 -11.12 0.73 4.42
CA VAL A 231 -10.37 1.52 5.41
C VAL A 231 -9.23 2.29 4.77
N HIS A 232 -8.69 1.80 3.66
CA HIS A 232 -7.73 2.52 2.84
C HIS A 232 -8.05 2.32 1.38
N GLU A 233 -8.19 3.42 0.68
CA GLU A 233 -8.14 3.47 -0.77
C GLU A 233 -6.70 3.77 -1.15
N GLU A 234 -6.09 2.91 -1.96
CA GLU A 234 -4.80 3.26 -2.57
C GLU A 234 -5.02 4.53 -3.39
N THR A 235 -4.05 5.44 -3.34
CA THR A 235 -4.14 6.72 -4.07
C THR A 235 -4.51 6.47 -5.53
N SER A 236 -5.29 7.38 -6.13
CA SER A 236 -5.68 7.35 -7.54
C SER A 236 -4.53 6.83 -8.38
N ARG A 237 -4.80 5.93 -9.33
CA ARG A 237 -3.76 5.28 -10.14
C ARG A 237 -2.83 6.30 -10.83
N THR A 238 -3.31 7.52 -11.04
CA THR A 238 -2.49 8.68 -11.41
C THR A 238 -1.31 8.92 -10.47
N VAL A 239 -1.55 8.96 -9.16
CA VAL A 239 -0.52 9.14 -8.12
C VAL A 239 0.35 7.89 -8.00
N ALA A 240 -0.21 6.70 -8.17
CA ALA A 240 0.59 5.47 -8.23
C ALA A 240 1.54 5.46 -9.43
N MET A 241 1.08 5.90 -10.60
CA MET A 241 1.91 6.09 -11.79
C MET A 241 2.95 7.19 -11.57
N LEU A 242 2.59 8.35 -11.00
CA LEU A 242 3.57 9.36 -10.64
C LEU A 242 4.60 8.81 -9.65
N ARG A 243 4.21 8.02 -8.66
CA ARG A 243 5.16 7.40 -7.74
C ARG A 243 6.22 6.56 -8.44
N ASP A 244 5.84 5.85 -9.50
CA ASP A 244 6.69 4.87 -10.18
C ASP A 244 7.40 5.44 -11.43
N LEU A 245 6.74 6.34 -12.16
CA LEU A 245 7.25 7.00 -13.36
C LEU A 245 7.94 8.32 -13.06
N PHE A 246 7.51 9.07 -12.02
CA PHE A 246 8.02 10.42 -11.78
C PHE A 246 9.54 10.36 -11.60
N ASN A 247 10.24 11.00 -12.53
CA ASN A 247 11.66 11.18 -12.57
C ASN A 247 11.88 12.70 -12.48
N PRO A 248 12.92 13.21 -11.79
CA PRO A 248 13.29 14.62 -11.87
C PRO A 248 13.50 15.23 -13.28
N SER A 249 13.14 14.56 -14.39
CA SER A 249 13.08 15.11 -15.75
C SER A 249 11.72 15.65 -16.19
N PHE A 250 10.65 15.51 -15.38
CA PHE A 250 9.34 16.07 -15.74
C PHE A 250 9.36 17.60 -15.73
N GLU A 251 9.00 18.21 -16.85
CA GLU A 251 8.82 19.66 -16.98
C GLU A 251 7.40 20.08 -16.59
N ASN A 252 6.38 19.38 -17.10
CA ASN A 252 4.97 19.73 -16.87
C ASN A 252 4.10 18.49 -16.63
N ILE A 253 3.09 18.64 -15.78
CA ILE A 253 1.99 17.69 -15.59
C ILE A 253 0.68 18.42 -15.89
N TYR A 254 -0.03 18.00 -16.95
CA TYR A 254 -1.31 18.58 -17.35
C TYR A 254 -2.45 17.67 -16.86
N VAL A 255 -3.39 18.24 -16.11
CA VAL A 255 -4.55 17.52 -15.57
C VAL A 255 -5.82 18.28 -15.92
N ASN A 256 -6.81 17.60 -16.50
CA ASN A 256 -8.06 18.21 -16.95
C ASN A 256 -9.18 18.26 -15.87
N ASN A 257 -8.92 17.73 -14.67
CA ASN A 257 -9.88 17.59 -13.57
C ASN A 257 -9.31 18.13 -12.27
N GLU A 258 -10.11 18.91 -11.54
CA GLU A 258 -9.68 19.67 -10.35
C GLU A 258 -9.36 18.77 -9.15
N ASP A 259 -10.14 17.72 -8.91
CA ASP A 259 -9.90 16.80 -7.78
C ASP A 259 -8.60 16.01 -7.99
N VAL A 260 -8.41 15.45 -9.17
CA VAL A 260 -7.18 14.73 -9.52
C VAL A 260 -5.99 15.68 -9.58
N PHE A 261 -6.17 16.92 -10.07
CA PHE A 261 -5.11 17.93 -10.01
C PHE A 261 -4.67 18.17 -8.58
N LYS A 262 -5.61 18.33 -7.64
CA LYS A 262 -5.30 18.53 -6.23
C LYS A 262 -4.54 17.35 -5.65
N GLU A 263 -4.97 16.11 -5.92
CA GLU A 263 -4.26 14.90 -5.47
C GLU A 263 -2.82 14.84 -6.01
N VAL A 264 -2.65 15.13 -7.30
CA VAL A 264 -1.35 15.15 -7.97
C VAL A 264 -0.46 16.26 -7.41
N HIS A 265 -1.00 17.47 -7.24
CA HIS A 265 -0.31 18.62 -6.70
C HIS A 265 0.11 18.39 -5.24
N ASP A 266 -0.79 17.86 -4.40
CA ASP A 266 -0.49 17.51 -3.02
C ASP A 266 0.61 16.45 -2.97
N TYR A 267 0.57 15.46 -3.86
CA TYR A 267 1.62 14.45 -3.98
C TYR A 267 2.97 15.04 -4.42
N VAL A 268 3.00 15.91 -5.44
CA VAL A 268 4.23 16.54 -5.93
C VAL A 268 4.85 17.44 -4.85
N ASN A 269 4.04 18.26 -4.17
CA ASN A 269 4.47 19.08 -3.04
C ASN A 269 5.11 18.24 -1.92
N LEU A 270 4.59 17.04 -1.71
CA LEU A 270 5.07 16.12 -0.69
C LEU A 270 6.47 15.56 -1.00
N ILE A 271 6.76 15.29 -2.28
CA ILE A 271 7.97 14.57 -2.71
C ILE A 271 9.05 15.49 -3.31
N ALA A 272 8.65 16.65 -3.83
CA ALA A 272 9.49 17.61 -4.55
C ALA A 272 8.84 19.01 -4.48
N PRO A 273 8.76 19.63 -3.29
CA PRO A 273 8.09 20.93 -3.08
C PRO A 273 8.69 22.06 -3.93
N GLU A 274 9.95 21.95 -4.35
CA GLU A 274 10.59 22.91 -5.26
C GLU A 274 10.09 22.83 -6.72
N ARG A 275 9.19 21.89 -7.02
CA ARG A 275 8.65 21.62 -8.37
C ARG A 275 7.13 21.66 -8.46
N SER A 276 6.46 22.13 -7.41
CA SER A 276 5.01 22.26 -7.33
C SER A 276 4.46 23.38 -8.21
#